data_AF-A0A0G0KTT1-F1
#
_entry.id   AF-A0A0G0KTT1-F1
#
_cell.length_a   1.000
_cell.length_b   1.000
_cell.length_c   1.000
_cell.angle_alpha   90.00
_cell.angle_beta   90.00
_cell.angle_gamma   90.00
#
_symmetry.space_group_name_H-M   'P 1'
#
loop_
_entity.id
_entity.type
_entity.pdbx_description
1 polymer ?
#
loop_
_entity_poly.entity_id
_entity_poly.type
_entity_poly.pdbx_seq_one_letter_code
_entity_poly.pdbx_strand_id
1 'polypeptide(L)'
;MYFFTSSSSSVVNYIFSGISLKSTNGFVNILLLGIAGGTHDGAFLTDTILVASYNLKENKLKLISIPRDLWLPPLQSKANAVYQIGLSDHNGLGLSKTVMG
;
A
#
# COMPACT_ATOMS: atom_id res chain seq x y z
N MET A 1 17.98 -6.44 -8.66
CA MET A 1 16.65 -6.21 -9.23
C MET A 1 16.71 -4.91 -10.02
N TYR A 2 16.56 -5.00 -11.34
CA TYR A 2 16.72 -3.85 -12.26
C TYR A 2 15.46 -2.98 -12.23
N PHE A 3 15.61 -1.66 -12.10
CA PHE A 3 14.52 -0.70 -12.24
C PHE A 3 14.56 -0.11 -13.66
N PHE A 4 13.52 -0.39 -14.46
CA PHE A 4 13.31 0.29 -15.73
C PHE A 4 12.80 1.70 -15.46
N THR A 5 13.55 2.72 -15.88
CA THR A 5 13.04 4.09 -16.00
C THR A 5 12.38 4.22 -17.37
N SER A 6 11.07 3.98 -17.45
CA SER A 6 10.30 4.39 -18.62
C SER A 6 9.64 5.73 -18.32
N SER A 7 10.27 6.79 -18.80
CA SER A 7 9.68 8.12 -18.95
C SER A 7 8.35 8.00 -19.69
N SER A 8 7.22 8.04 -18.99
CA SER A 8 5.89 8.35 -19.52
C SER A 8 4.89 8.50 -18.38
N SER A 9 4.86 9.68 -17.79
CA SER A 9 3.94 10.14 -16.74
C SER A 9 2.45 10.16 -17.17
N SER A 10 2.12 9.63 -18.34
CA SER A 10 0.78 9.71 -18.94
C SER A 10 -0.21 8.77 -18.26
N VAL A 11 0.14 7.51 -18.00
CA VAL A 11 -0.80 6.51 -17.47
C VAL A 11 -1.25 6.87 -16.05
N VAL A 12 -0.32 7.36 -15.21
CA VAL A 12 -0.61 7.81 -13.85
C VAL A 12 -1.56 9.01 -13.87
N ASN A 13 -1.25 10.04 -14.68
CA ASN A 13 -2.13 11.20 -14.80
C ASN A 13 -3.51 10.85 -15.34
N TYR A 14 -3.63 9.86 -16.24
CA TYR A 14 -4.93 9.38 -16.73
C TYR A 14 -5.74 8.65 -15.66
N ILE A 15 -5.13 7.75 -14.89
CA ILE A 15 -5.84 6.99 -13.84
C ILE A 15 -6.30 7.93 -12.72
N PHE A 16 -5.52 8.98 -12.43
CA PHE A 16 -5.80 9.89 -11.32
C PHE A 16 -6.36 11.26 -11.76
N SER A 17 -6.75 11.43 -13.03
CA SER A 17 -7.10 12.75 -13.61
C SER A 17 -8.33 13.42 -12.99
N GLY A 18 -9.08 12.72 -12.16
CA GLY A 18 -10.28 13.21 -11.46
C GLY A 18 -10.22 13.07 -9.94
N ILE A 19 -9.09 12.66 -9.37
CA ILE A 19 -8.93 12.40 -7.94
C ILE A 19 -7.93 13.40 -7.36
N SER A 20 -8.37 14.20 -6.38
CA SER A 20 -7.46 15.05 -5.61
C SER A 20 -6.65 14.20 -4.64
N LEU A 21 -5.44 13.83 -5.06
CA LEU A 21 -4.52 13.05 -4.23
C LEU A 21 -3.86 13.95 -3.19
N LYS A 22 -3.90 13.54 -1.92
CA LYS A 22 -3.14 14.24 -0.88
C LYS A 22 -1.65 14.06 -1.13
N SER A 23 -0.95 15.17 -1.29
CA SER A 23 0.51 15.19 -1.40
C SER A 23 1.13 15.84 -0.16
N THR A 24 2.22 15.27 0.32
CA THR A 24 3.04 15.86 1.39
C THR A 24 4.42 16.16 0.80
N ASN A 25 4.86 17.41 0.87
CA ASN A 25 6.16 17.88 0.37
C ASN A 25 6.44 17.53 -1.11
N GLY A 26 5.40 17.46 -1.94
CA GLY A 26 5.52 17.10 -3.36
C GLY A 26 5.58 15.58 -3.62
N PHE A 27 5.35 14.75 -2.61
CA PHE A 27 5.23 13.31 -2.75
C PHE A 27 3.78 12.86 -2.58
N VAL A 28 3.34 11.94 -3.42
CA VAL A 28 2.11 11.17 -3.24
C VAL A 28 2.49 9.77 -2.78
N ASN A 29 1.97 9.33 -1.63
CA ASN A 29 2.20 8.00 -1.11
C ASN A 29 0.92 7.18 -1.20
N ILE A 30 1.05 5.98 -1.77
CA ILE A 30 -0.05 5.03 -1.97
C ILE A 30 0.35 3.73 -1.30
N LEU A 31 -0.48 3.24 -0.39
CA LEU A 31 -0.37 1.90 0.18
C LEU A 31 -1.21 0.94 -0.68
N LEU A 32 -0.58 -0.08 -1.23
CA LEU A 32 -1.21 -1.12 -2.03
C LEU A 32 -1.25 -2.41 -1.21
N LEU A 33 -2.44 -2.98 -1.08
CA LEU A 33 -2.70 -4.22 -0.36
C LEU A 33 -3.32 -5.23 -1.32
N GLY A 34 -2.64 -6.36 -1.52
CA GLY A 34 -3.15 -7.50 -2.29
C GLY A 34 -3.78 -8.52 -1.35
N ILE A 35 -5.09 -8.67 -1.43
CA ILE A 35 -5.88 -9.61 -0.62
C ILE A 35 -6.28 -10.80 -1.49
N ALA A 36 -6.12 -12.02 -1.00
CA ALA A 36 -6.46 -13.24 -1.74
C ALA A 36 -7.97 -13.39 -1.97
N GLY A 37 -8.79 -13.01 -0.99
CA GLY A 37 -10.25 -13.15 -1.02
C GLY A 37 -10.71 -14.59 -0.79
N GLY A 38 -12.04 -14.80 -0.81
CA GLY A 38 -12.66 -16.12 -0.65
C GLY A 38 -13.57 -16.23 0.58
N THR A 39 -14.07 -17.45 0.85
CA THR A 39 -15.02 -17.76 1.94
C THR A 39 -14.41 -18.62 3.04
N HIS A 40 -13.09 -18.55 3.24
CA HIS A 40 -12.34 -19.36 4.21
C HIS A 40 -11.69 -18.48 5.30
N ASP A 41 -11.31 -19.11 6.42
CA ASP A 41 -10.56 -18.44 7.48
C ASP A 41 -9.25 -17.87 6.92
N GLY A 42 -9.04 -16.56 7.07
CA GLY A 42 -7.87 -15.88 6.51
C GLY A 42 -8.07 -15.28 5.11
N ALA A 43 -9.28 -15.29 4.55
CA ALA A 43 -9.58 -14.72 3.24
C ALA A 43 -9.17 -13.24 3.07
N PHE A 44 -8.97 -12.52 4.19
CA PHE A 44 -8.60 -11.11 4.21
C PHE A 44 -7.12 -10.86 4.57
N LEU A 45 -6.29 -11.90 4.62
CA LEU A 45 -4.84 -11.70 4.76
C LEU A 45 -4.27 -11.00 3.51
N THR A 46 -3.35 -10.07 3.74
CA THR A 46 -2.68 -9.33 2.67
C THR A 46 -1.36 -9.98 2.30
N ASP A 47 -1.33 -10.68 1.16
CA ASP A 47 -0.14 -11.36 0.66
C ASP A 47 0.86 -10.40 0.00
N THR A 48 0.38 -9.25 -0.46
CA THR A 48 1.21 -8.20 -1.06
C THR A 48 1.00 -6.89 -0.32
N ILE A 49 2.09 -6.31 0.20
CA ILE A 49 2.09 -5.00 0.85
C ILE A 49 3.17 -4.16 0.18
N LEU A 50 2.76 -3.09 -0.49
CA LEU A 50 3.64 -2.22 -1.27
C LEU A 50 3.35 -0.76 -0.93
N VAL A 51 4.38 0.01 -0.64
CA VAL A 51 4.30 1.47 -0.55
C VAL A 51 4.89 2.07 -1.82
N ALA A 52 4.04 2.75 -2.58
CA ALA A 52 4.43 3.51 -3.75
C ALA A 52 4.54 4.99 -3.41
N SER A 53 5.70 5.57 -3.61
CA SER A 53 5.96 6.99 -3.39
C SER A 53 6.32 7.66 -4.71
N TYR A 54 5.46 8.57 -5.16
CA TYR A 54 5.63 9.30 -6.40
C TYR A 54 6.04 10.75 -6.12
N ASN A 55 7.21 11.15 -6.60
CA ASN A 55 7.70 12.52 -6.54
C ASN A 55 7.11 13.33 -7.72
N LEU A 56 6.23 14.28 -7.42
CA LEU A 56 5.55 15.13 -8.41
C LEU A 56 6.51 16.11 -9.12
N LYS A 57 7.64 16.47 -8.50
CA LYS A 57 8.62 17.40 -9.08
C LYS A 57 9.57 16.69 -10.03
N GLU A 58 10.07 15.52 -9.63
CA GLU A 58 11.05 14.76 -10.41
C GLU A 58 10.40 13.73 -11.35
N ASN A 59 9.09 13.51 -11.25
CA ASN A 59 8.35 12.45 -11.95
C ASN A 59 8.98 11.07 -11.74
N LYS A 60 9.42 10.78 -10.51
CA LYS A 60 10.05 9.51 -10.14
C LYS A 60 9.17 8.73 -9.19
N LEU A 61 9.02 7.44 -9.47
CA LEU A 61 8.32 6.47 -8.63
C LEU A 61 9.33 5.64 -7.84
N LYS A 62 9.11 5.51 -6.54
CA LYS A 62 9.81 4.55 -5.67
C LYS A 62 8.80 3.53 -5.15
N LEU A 63 9.18 2.26 -5.17
CA LEU A 63 8.37 1.15 -4.67
C LEU A 63 9.12 0.46 -3.55
N ILE A 64 8.47 0.30 -2.41
CA ILE A 64 9.02 -0.40 -1.24
C ILE A 64 8.07 -1.53 -0.89
N SER A 65 8.56 -2.77 -0.97
CA SER A 65 7.80 -3.95 -0.54
C SER A 65 7.99 -4.18 0.96
N ILE A 66 6.89 -4.38 1.67
CA ILE A 66 6.91 -4.79 3.08
C ILE A 66 6.70 -6.33 3.10
N PRO A 67 7.61 -7.11 3.72
CA PRO A 67 7.44 -8.55 3.83
C PRO A 67 6.17 -8.88 4.62
N ARG A 68 5.31 -9.74 4.06
CA ARG A 68 4.03 -10.14 4.69
C ARG A 68 4.21 -10.81 6.05
N ASP A 69 5.33 -11.53 6.21
CA ASP A 69 5.70 -12.27 7.42
C ASP A 69 6.47 -11.41 8.43
N LEU A 70 6.62 -10.11 8.18
CA LEU A 70 7.23 -9.20 9.14
C LEU A 70 6.45 -9.24 10.44
N TRP A 71 7.13 -9.62 11.53
CA TRP A 71 6.53 -9.62 12.86
C TRP A 71 6.35 -8.19 13.36
N LEU A 72 5.14 -7.87 13.81
CA LEU A 72 4.76 -6.58 14.35
C LEU A 72 4.49 -6.73 15.86
N PRO A 73 5.47 -6.39 16.73
CA PRO A 73 5.33 -6.58 18.17
C PRO A 73 4.09 -5.92 18.79
N PRO A 74 3.67 -4.68 18.40
CA PRO A 74 2.49 -4.04 18.98
C PRO A 74 1.18 -4.81 18.72
N LEU A 75 1.11 -5.57 17.63
CA LEU A 75 -0.06 -6.35 17.24
C LEU A 75 0.09 -7.84 17.56
N GLN A 76 1.26 -8.25 18.06
CA GLN A 76 1.64 -9.66 18.25
C GLN A 76 1.25 -10.54 17.06
N SER A 77 1.45 -10.01 15.85
CA SER A 77 1.01 -10.65 14.62
C SER A 77 1.91 -10.27 13.45
N LYS A 78 1.74 -10.96 12.33
CA LYS A 78 2.44 -10.68 11.08
C LYS A 78 1.79 -9.53 10.34
N ALA A 79 2.56 -8.82 9.51
CA ALA A 79 2.09 -7.70 8.71
C ALA A 79 0.87 -8.07 7.82
N ASN A 80 0.84 -9.28 7.27
CA ASN A 80 -0.29 -9.75 6.45
C ASN A 80 -1.65 -9.78 7.19
N ALA A 81 -1.65 -9.81 8.52
CA ALA A 81 -2.87 -9.90 9.31
C ALA A 81 -3.47 -8.53 9.61
N VAL A 82 -2.73 -7.43 9.44
CA VAL A 82 -3.15 -6.10 9.92
C VAL A 82 -4.48 -5.65 9.32
N TYR A 83 -4.68 -5.87 8.02
CA TYR A 83 -5.94 -5.54 7.36
C TYR A 83 -7.10 -6.33 7.99
N GLN A 84 -6.94 -7.65 8.13
CA GLN A 84 -7.93 -8.52 8.72
C GLN A 84 -8.22 -8.19 10.19
N ILE A 85 -7.20 -7.87 10.99
CA ILE A 85 -7.35 -7.42 12.38
C ILE A 85 -8.23 -6.17 12.44
N GLY A 86 -7.99 -5.20 11.55
CA GLY A 86 -8.76 -3.96 11.51
C GLY A 86 -10.20 -4.15 11.00
N LEU A 87 -10.53 -5.27 10.33
CA LEU A 87 -11.91 -5.55 9.92
C LEU A 87 -12.84 -5.76 11.11
N SER A 88 -12.34 -6.25 12.25
CA SER A 88 -13.13 -6.39 13.49
C SER A 88 -13.73 -5.06 13.93
N ASP A 89 -13.02 -3.95 13.69
CA ASP A 89 -13.45 -2.59 14.01
C ASP A 89 -14.01 -1.85 12.79
N HIS A 90 -14.35 -2.56 11.70
CA HIS A 90 -14.79 -1.99 10.42
C HIS A 90 -13.79 -0.98 9.83
N ASN A 91 -12.50 -1.09 10.19
CA ASN A 91 -11.45 -0.12 9.90
C ASN A 91 -10.17 -0.77 9.36
N GLY A 92 -10.30 -1.84 8.56
CA GLY A 92 -9.15 -2.58 8.00
C GLY A 92 -8.17 -1.68 7.24
N LEU A 93 -8.67 -0.76 6.42
CA LEU A 93 -7.84 0.19 5.68
C LEU A 93 -7.19 1.24 6.59
N GLY A 94 -7.91 1.77 7.59
CA GLY A 94 -7.37 2.78 8.50
C GLY A 94 -6.28 2.21 9.40
N LEU A 95 -6.46 1.00 9.92
CA LEU A 95 -5.42 0.32 10.69
C LEU A 95 -4.19 0.00 9.83
N SER A 96 -4.41 -0.53 8.62
CA SER A 96 -3.31 -0.83 7.68
C SER A 96 -2.50 0.40 7.34
N LYS A 97 -3.17 1.55 7.13
CA LYS A 97 -2.50 2.83 6.92
C LYS A 97 -1.65 3.20 8.14
N THR A 98 -2.24 3.33 9.32
CA THR A 98 -1.50 3.74 10.54
C THR A 98 -0.27 2.86 10.84
N VAL A 99 -0.35 1.56 10.56
CA VAL A 99 0.72 0.61 10.88
C VAL A 99 1.79 0.52 9.80
N MET A 100 1.44 0.76 8.52
CA MET A 100 2.33 0.50 7.37
C MET A 100 2.63 1.70 6.48
N GLY A 101 1.95 2.86 6.65
CA GLY A 101 1.97 3.97 5.69
C GLY A 101 1.54 5.34 6.20
#